data_AF-I3U7N5-F1
#
_entry.id   AF-I3U7N5-F1
#
_cell.length_a   1.000
_cell.length_b   1.000
_cell.length_c   1.000
_cell.angle_alpha   90.00
_cell.angle_beta   90.00
_cell.angle_gamma   90.00
#
_symmetry.space_group_name_H-M   'P 1'
#
loop_
_entity.id
_entity.type
_entity.pdbx_description
1 polymer ?
#
loop_
_entity_poly.entity_id
_entity_poly.type
_entity_poly.pdbx_seq_one_letter_code
_entity_poly.pdbx_strand_id
1 'polypeptide(L)' 'MRKELTASLQGQQPERVISQCGSGVTACHNLLAMEVAGLSGAALYPGSWSQWSNTGGAPVARE' A
#
# COMPACT_ATOMS: atom_id res chain seq x y z
N MET A 1 0.13 -14.02 -10.01
CA MET A 1 0.24 -12.54 -9.95
C MET A 1 -1.11 -11.81 -9.92
N ARG A 2 -1.81 -11.51 -11.03
CA ARG A 2 -3.07 -10.69 -10.97
C ARG A 2 -4.12 -11.27 -10.02
N LYS A 3 -4.40 -12.58 -10.11
CA LYS A 3 -5.36 -13.28 -9.24
C LYS A 3 -5.04 -13.09 -7.75
N GLU A 4 -3.77 -13.20 -7.37
CA GLU A 4 -3.31 -13.06 -5.98
C GLU A 4 -3.42 -11.61 -5.52
N LEU A 5 -2.98 -10.65 -6.36
CA LEU A 5 -3.10 -9.23 -6.05
C LEU A 5 -4.56 -8.81 -5.87
N THR A 6 -5.46 -9.26 -6.75
CA THR A 6 -6.91 -8.99 -6.64
C THR A 6 -7.50 -9.59 -5.36
N ALA A 7 -7.07 -10.80 -4.97
CA ALA A 7 -7.52 -11.41 -3.71
C ALA A 7 -7.08 -10.57 -2.49
N SER A 8 -5.87 -10.02 -2.51
CA SER A 8 -5.35 -9.14 -1.45
C SER A 8 -6.10 -7.80 -1.34
N LEU A 9 -6.81 -7.36 -2.38
CA LEU A 9 -7.60 -6.10 -2.33
C LEU A 9 -8.93 -6.25 -1.59
N GLN A 10 -9.34 -7.47 -1.23
CA GLN A 10 -10.60 -7.74 -0.50
C GLN A 10 -11.83 -7.09 -1.16
N GLY A 11 -11.87 -7.09 -2.50
CA GLY A 11 -12.96 -6.51 -3.29
C GLY A 11 -12.91 -4.99 -3.48
N GLN A 12 -11.90 -4.30 -2.93
CA GLN A 12 -11.69 -2.88 -3.20
C GLN A 12 -11.19 -2.64 -4.63
N GLN A 13 -11.63 -1.51 -5.20
CA GLN A 13 -11.09 -1.03 -6.46
C GLN A 13 -9.63 -0.59 -6.28
N PRO A 14 -8.73 -0.80 -7.26
CA PRO A 14 -7.33 -0.41 -7.13
C PRO A 14 -7.10 1.04 -6.71
N GLU A 15 -7.95 1.98 -7.17
CA GLU A 15 -7.88 3.42 -6.86
C GLU A 15 -8.17 3.74 -5.38
N ARG A 16 -8.73 2.80 -4.63
CA ARG A 16 -8.97 2.90 -3.18
C ARG A 16 -7.86 2.30 -2.34
N VAL A 17 -6.84 1.72 -2.97
CA VAL A 17 -5.74 1.04 -2.30
C VAL A 17 -4.59 2.03 -2.07
N ILE A 18 -4.09 2.06 -0.84
CA ILE A 18 -2.87 2.77 -0.48
C ILE A 18 -1.85 1.74 -0.02
N SER A 19 -0.70 1.68 -0.70
CA SER A 19 0.41 0.81 -0.30
C SER A 19 1.38 1.54 0.62
N GLN A 20 1.82 0.87 1.68
CA GLN A 20 2.79 1.36 2.66
C GLN A 20 3.70 0.22 3.12
N CYS A 21 4.87 0.56 3.66
CA CYS A 21 5.70 -0.39 4.40
C CYS A 21 6.46 0.31 5.55
N GLY A 22 7.70 -0.09 5.84
CA GLY A 22 8.58 0.63 6.76
C GLY A 22 8.99 2.00 6.22
N SER A 23 9.57 2.03 5.01
CA SER A 23 10.23 3.19 4.40
C SER A 23 9.65 3.62 3.05
N GLY A 24 8.58 2.99 2.59
CA GLY A 24 7.98 3.18 1.26
C GLY A 24 8.65 2.37 0.15
N VAL A 25 9.89 1.91 0.31
CA VAL A 25 10.66 1.21 -0.75
C VAL A 25 9.98 -0.09 -1.21
N THR A 26 9.57 -0.96 -0.29
CA THR A 26 8.87 -2.20 -0.64
C THR A 26 7.48 -1.93 -1.22
N ALA A 27 6.79 -0.89 -0.75
CA ALA A 27 5.47 -0.52 -1.25
C ALA A 27 5.50 -0.11 -2.73
N CYS A 28 6.59 0.52 -3.21
CA CYS A 28 6.78 0.79 -4.64
C CYS A 28 6.74 -0.48 -5.50
N HIS A 29 7.30 -1.59 -5.01
CA HIS A 29 7.30 -2.86 -5.74
C HIS A 29 5.88 -3.43 -5.85
N ASN A 30 5.05 -3.29 -4.82
CA ASN A 30 3.66 -3.69 -4.86
C ASN A 30 2.87 -2.90 -5.90
N LEU A 31 3.07 -1.57 -5.95
CA LEU A 31 2.45 -0.70 -6.95
C LEU A 31 2.87 -1.07 -8.38
N LEU A 32 4.16 -1.31 -8.60
CA LEU A 32 4.65 -1.77 -9.90
C LEU A 32 4.02 -3.11 -10.29
N ALA A 33 3.96 -4.06 -9.37
CA ALA A 33 3.33 -5.36 -9.62
C ALA A 33 1.83 -5.22 -9.95
N MET A 34 1.12 -4.31 -9.28
CA MET A 34 -0.28 -3.98 -9.57
C MET A 34 -0.43 -3.37 -10.97
N GLU A 35 0.42 -2.42 -11.34
CA GLU A 35 0.40 -1.79 -12.66
C GLU A 35 0.63 -2.83 -13.77
N VAL A 36 1.68 -3.67 -13.64
CA VAL A 36 1.96 -4.76 -14.60
C VAL A 36 0.81 -5.77 -14.64
N ALA A 37 0.10 -5.98 -13.53
CA ALA A 37 -1.07 -6.84 -13.48
C ALA A 37 -2.34 -6.18 -14.04
N GLY A 38 -2.32 -4.92 -14.48
CA GLY A 38 -3.48 -4.17 -14.96
C GLY A 38 -4.44 -3.73 -13.85
N LEU A 39 -3.94 -3.55 -12.63
CA LEU A 39 -4.65 -3.05 -11.45
C LEU A 39 -4.19 -1.62 -11.14
N SER A 40 -4.29 -0.74 -12.13
CA SER A 40 -3.77 0.63 -12.08
C SER A 40 -4.55 1.53 -11.13
N GLY A 41 -3.92 2.59 -10.64
CA GLY A 41 -4.58 3.64 -9.84
C GLY A 41 -4.38 3.56 -8.34
N ALA A 42 -3.75 2.50 -7.82
CA ALA A 42 -3.33 2.44 -6.43
C ALA A 42 -2.31 3.54 -6.09
N ALA A 43 -2.37 4.04 -4.85
CA ALA A 43 -1.52 5.13 -4.39
C ALA A 43 -0.41 4.64 -3.45
N LEU A 44 0.71 5.36 -3.44
CA LEU A 44 1.78 5.17 -2.47
C LEU A 44 1.57 6.10 -1.27
N TYR A 45 1.79 5.62 -0.05
CA TYR A 45 2.12 6.49 1.09
C TYR A 45 3.65 6.49 1.28
N PRO A 46 4.38 7.49 0.74
CA PRO A 46 5.84 7.39 0.61
C PRO A 46 6.56 7.38 1.95
N GLY A 47 6.14 8.22 2.89
CA GLY A 47 6.77 8.28 4.21
C GLY A 47 6.48 7.06 5.09
N SER A 48 5.40 6.33 4.80
CA SER A 48 5.17 4.99 5.34
C SER A 48 5.25 4.97 6.88
N TRP A 49 5.62 3.84 7.50
CA TRP A 49 5.72 3.75 8.95
C TRP A 49 6.72 4.74 9.55
N SER A 50 7.86 5.00 8.90
CA SER A 50 8.86 5.95 9.39
C SER A 50 8.27 7.36 9.58
N GLN A 51 7.45 7.84 8.65
CA GLN A 51 6.74 9.11 8.82
C GLN A 51 5.60 9.01 9.83
N TRP A 52 4.81 7.93 9.78
CA TRP A 52 3.65 7.75 10.66
C TRP A 52 4.05 7.69 12.14
N SER A 53 5.04 6.86 12.48
CA SER A 53 5.56 6.71 13.83
C SER A 53 6.20 7.99 14.38
N ASN A 54 6.67 8.88 13.51
CA ASN A 54 7.21 10.18 13.87
C ASN A 54 6.16 11.31 13.85
N THR A 55 4.90 11.00 13.54
CA THR A 55 3.80 11.97 13.55
C THR A 55 3.18 11.98 14.94
N GLY A 56 3.39 13.07 15.69
CA GLY A 56 2.88 13.22 17.06
C GLY A 56 1.37 13.03 17.13
N GLY A 57 0.92 12.12 18.00
CA GLY A 57 -0.50 11.82 18.21
C GLY A 57 -1.14 10.94 17.12
N ALA A 58 -0.39 10.43 16.14
CA ALA A 58 -0.93 9.50 15.16
C ALA A 58 -1.40 8.20 15.85
N PRO A 59 -2.63 7.72 15.57
CA PRO A 59 -3.13 6.50 16.19
C PRO A 59 -2.33 5.29 15.70
N VAL A 60 -2.04 4.38 16.63
CA VAL A 60 -1.38 3.10 16.35
C VAL A 60 -2.22 1.99 16.96
N ALA A 61 -2.71 1.09 16.11
CA ALA A 61 -3.30 -0.15 16.57
C ALA A 61 -2.19 -1.15 16.93
N ARG A 62 -2.41 -1.92 17.99
CA ARG A 62 -1.59 -3.08 18.39
C ARG A 62 -2.53 -4.26 18.60
N GLU A 63 -2.01 -5.45 18.34
CA GLU A 63 -2.70 -6.71 18.58
C GLU A 63 -2.67 -7.09 20.06
#